data_AF-A0A833SJR3-F1
#
_entry.id   AF-A0A833SJR3-F1
#
_cell.length_a   1.000
_cell.length_b   1.000
_cell.length_c   1.000
_cell.angle_alpha   90.00
_cell.angle_beta   90.00
_cell.angle_gamma   90.00
#
_symmetry.space_group_name_H-M   'P 1'
#
loop_
_entity.id
_entity.type
_entity.pdbx_description
1 polymer ?
#
loop_
_entity_poly.entity_id
_entity_poly.type
_entity_poly.pdbx_seq_one_letter_code
_entity_poly.pdbx_strand_id
1 'polypeptide(L)'
;MSRRDREVSNEIRNHEERGVFQRNVRLDFPHFSGSDPAGWTFKANQYFDCFQIPFHQKLMVASHHMEGEALVWYQSAFESGQFNSWETLVVAMQGRFGPSAFDDPMEALTRLRQTTSVSLYTSQFEALSNRLKGLSDKHKMSCFISGLKDDI
;
A
#
# COMPACT_ATOMS: atom_id res chain seq x y z
N MET A 1 -28.08 -35.50 2.35
CA MET A 1 -27.20 -34.51 3.01
C MET A 1 -27.90 -33.17 2.99
N SER A 2 -28.05 -32.55 4.15
CA SER A 2 -28.76 -31.27 4.33
C SER A 2 -27.95 -30.12 3.71
N ARG A 3 -28.61 -29.01 3.33
CA ARG A 3 -27.92 -27.80 2.83
C ARG A 3 -26.85 -27.31 3.81
N ARG A 4 -27.13 -27.40 5.12
CA ARG A 4 -26.19 -27.06 6.20
C ARG A 4 -24.93 -27.92 6.20
N ASP A 5 -25.03 -29.20 5.88
CA ASP A 5 -23.86 -30.11 5.87
C ASP A 5 -22.90 -29.79 4.71
N ARG A 6 -23.43 -29.27 3.59
CA ARG A 6 -22.62 -28.85 2.43
C ARG A 6 -21.89 -27.53 2.64
N GLU A 7 -22.50 -26.57 3.34
CA GLU A 7 -21.86 -25.30 3.68
C GLU A 7 -20.68 -25.51 4.63
N VAL A 8 -20.87 -26.30 5.69
CA VAL A 8 -19.80 -26.65 6.64
C VAL A 8 -18.64 -27.40 5.94
N SER A 9 -18.95 -28.31 5.03
CA SER A 9 -17.92 -29.04 4.26
C SER A 9 -17.11 -28.11 3.34
N ASN A 10 -17.73 -27.08 2.76
CA ASN A 10 -17.04 -26.10 1.91
C ASN A 10 -16.19 -25.12 2.73
N GLU A 11 -16.62 -24.73 3.93
CA GLU A 11 -15.84 -23.88 4.83
C GLU A 11 -14.56 -24.59 5.32
N ILE A 12 -14.67 -25.86 5.70
CA ILE A 12 -13.52 -26.68 6.12
C ILE A 12 -12.52 -26.82 4.98
N ARG A 13 -12.98 -27.13 3.76
CA ARG A 13 -12.10 -27.28 2.59
C ARG A 13 -11.40 -25.97 2.21
N ASN A 14 -12.11 -24.85 2.28
CA ASN A 14 -11.52 -23.52 2.06
C ASN A 14 -10.47 -23.17 3.14
N HIS A 15 -10.68 -23.59 4.38
CA HIS A 15 -9.72 -23.36 5.46
C HIS A 15 -8.45 -24.21 5.27
N GLU A 16 -8.59 -25.47 4.86
CA GLU A 16 -7.48 -26.38 4.56
C GLU A 16 -6.67 -25.94 3.33
N GLU A 17 -7.32 -25.59 2.21
CA GLU A 17 -6.65 -25.10 1.00
C GLU A 17 -5.88 -23.79 1.26
N ARG A 18 -6.41 -22.89 2.10
CA ARG A 18 -5.73 -21.65 2.51
C ARG A 18 -4.57 -21.89 3.47
N GLY A 19 -4.74 -22.82 4.42
CA GLY A 19 -3.67 -23.23 5.33
C GLY A 19 -2.47 -23.84 4.60
N VAL A 20 -2.71 -24.53 3.48
CA VAL A 20 -1.65 -25.04 2.58
C VAL A 20 -0.96 -23.89 1.83
N PHE A 21 -1.70 -22.88 1.37
CA PHE A 21 -1.12 -21.71 0.70
C PHE A 21 -0.23 -20.89 1.65
N GLN A 22 -0.69 -20.65 2.88
CA GLN A 22 0.06 -19.95 3.94
C GLN A 22 1.35 -20.69 4.33
N ARG A 23 1.38 -22.02 4.29
CA ARG A 23 2.58 -22.82 4.57
C ARG A 23 3.63 -22.77 3.46
N ASN A 24 3.22 -22.49 2.22
CA ASN A 24 4.10 -22.52 1.05
C ASN A 24 4.58 -21.13 0.61
N VAL A 25 3.91 -20.05 1.03
CA VAL A 25 4.31 -18.67 0.74
C VAL A 25 5.00 -18.06 1.95
N ARG A 26 6.33 -17.93 1.88
CA ARG A 26 7.10 -17.13 2.84
C ARG A 26 7.03 -15.66 2.43
N LEU A 27 6.03 -14.96 2.95
CA LEU A 27 5.89 -13.51 2.81
C LEU A 27 6.24 -12.88 4.16
N ASP A 28 7.23 -11.98 4.18
CA ASP A 28 7.58 -11.23 5.38
C ASP A 28 6.70 -9.97 5.50
N PHE A 29 6.44 -9.52 6.73
CA PHE A 29 5.68 -8.29 6.94
C PHE A 29 6.53 -7.07 6.52
N PRO A 30 5.95 -6.08 5.81
CA PRO A 30 6.73 -4.94 5.32
C PRO A 30 7.16 -4.00 6.45
N HIS A 31 8.41 -3.54 6.41
CA HIS A 31 8.93 -2.51 7.33
C HIS A 31 8.54 -1.10 6.87
N PHE A 32 8.31 -0.20 7.81
CA PHE A 32 7.96 1.20 7.53
C PHE A 32 8.92 2.17 8.19
N SER A 33 9.59 2.98 7.38
CA SER A 33 10.54 4.01 7.82
C SER A 33 10.04 5.46 7.61
N GLY A 34 8.80 5.63 7.13
CA GLY A 34 8.21 6.94 6.83
C GLY A 34 8.04 7.25 5.34
N SER A 35 8.50 6.36 4.45
CA SER A 35 8.39 6.53 2.99
C SER A 35 7.20 5.76 2.42
N ASP A 36 6.46 6.39 1.50
CA ASP A 36 5.32 5.79 0.78
C ASP A 36 4.29 5.08 1.71
N PRO A 37 3.60 5.83 2.60
CA PRO A 37 2.63 5.24 3.51
C PRO A 37 1.48 4.53 2.78
N ALA A 38 1.12 4.97 1.56
CA ALA A 38 0.07 4.35 0.76
C ALA A 38 0.49 2.97 0.25
N GLY A 39 1.68 2.85 -0.35
CA GLY A 39 2.21 1.57 -0.81
C GLY A 39 2.49 0.61 0.35
N TRP A 40 3.00 1.11 1.48
CA TRP A 40 3.18 0.29 2.68
C TRP A 40 1.85 -0.25 3.23
N THR A 41 0.83 0.61 3.36
CA THR A 41 -0.52 0.21 3.82
C THR A 41 -1.11 -0.87 2.92
N PHE A 42 -0.94 -0.75 1.60
CA PHE A 42 -1.41 -1.73 0.63
C PHE A 42 -0.75 -3.10 0.88
N LYS A 43 0.58 -3.15 1.01
CA LYS A 43 1.31 -4.40 1.28
C LYS A 43 0.95 -5.01 2.63
N ALA A 44 0.80 -4.17 3.67
CA ALA A 44 0.37 -4.62 5.00
C ALA A 44 -1.03 -5.26 4.96
N ASN A 45 -1.99 -4.65 4.25
CA ASN A 45 -3.32 -5.23 4.06
C ASN A 45 -3.27 -6.57 3.31
N GLN A 46 -2.47 -6.67 2.24
CA GLN A 46 -2.28 -7.95 1.54
C GLN A 46 -1.71 -9.03 2.46
N TYR A 47 -0.74 -8.68 3.31
CA TYR A 47 -0.21 -9.59 4.32
C TYR A 47 -1.31 -10.05 5.29
N PHE A 48 -2.05 -9.10 5.86
CA PHE A 48 -3.12 -9.40 6.81
C PHE A 48 -4.19 -10.31 6.21
N ASP A 49 -4.55 -10.09 4.94
CA ASP A 49 -5.51 -10.91 4.22
C ASP A 49 -4.96 -12.31 3.93
N CYS A 50 -3.68 -12.41 3.53
CA CYS A 50 -3.03 -13.69 3.27
C CYS A 50 -2.96 -14.57 4.52
N PHE A 51 -2.55 -13.99 5.66
CA PHE A 51 -2.37 -14.70 6.93
C PHE A 51 -3.59 -14.67 7.84
N GLN A 52 -4.71 -14.07 7.40
CA GLN A 52 -5.96 -13.94 8.17
C GLN A 52 -5.73 -13.34 9.56
N ILE A 53 -4.88 -12.31 9.64
CA ILE A 53 -4.56 -11.64 10.91
C ILE A 53 -5.84 -10.99 11.46
N PRO A 54 -6.29 -11.35 12.67
CA PRO A 54 -7.48 -10.76 13.27
C PRO A 54 -7.36 -9.24 13.38
N PHE A 55 -8.46 -8.53 13.18
CA PHE A 55 -8.52 -7.06 13.22
C PHE A 55 -7.82 -6.46 14.44
N HIS A 56 -8.08 -7.00 15.63
CA HIS A 56 -7.53 -6.52 16.90
C HIS A 56 -6.01 -6.75 17.04
N GLN A 57 -5.40 -7.58 16.18
CA GLN A 57 -3.96 -7.86 16.20
C GLN A 57 -3.18 -7.05 15.15
N LYS A 58 -3.86 -6.51 14.12
CA LYS A 58 -3.20 -5.77 13.03
C LYS A 58 -2.31 -4.64 13.52
N LEU A 59 -2.81 -3.85 14.48
CA LEU A 59 -2.08 -2.73 15.07
C LEU A 59 -0.79 -3.20 15.77
N MET A 60 -0.87 -4.29 16.53
CA MET A 60 0.28 -4.88 17.22
C MET A 60 1.31 -5.45 16.23
N VAL A 61 0.86 -6.13 15.18
CA VAL A 61 1.78 -6.64 14.14
C VAL A 61 2.50 -5.48 13.44
N ALA A 62 1.75 -4.43 13.08
CA ALA A 62 2.30 -3.24 12.44
C ALA A 62 3.34 -2.52 13.30
N SER A 63 3.09 -2.40 14.62
CA SER A 63 3.98 -1.67 15.52
C SER A 63 5.39 -2.27 15.60
N HIS A 64 5.53 -3.59 15.47
CA HIS A 64 6.83 -4.27 15.51
C HIS A 64 7.70 -3.98 14.28
N HIS A 65 7.12 -3.47 13.21
CA HIS A 65 7.79 -3.25 11.92
C HIS A 65 7.90 -1.76 11.58
N MET A 66 7.69 -0.89 12.58
CA MET A 66 8.00 0.53 12.50
C MET A 66 9.49 0.73 12.77
N GLU A 67 10.17 1.50 11.92
CA GLU A 67 11.61 1.74 12.01
C GLU A 67 11.93 3.23 11.78
N GLY A 68 13.15 3.63 12.15
CA GLY A 68 13.66 4.99 11.87
C GLY A 68 12.74 6.10 12.40
N GLU A 69 12.50 7.12 11.57
CA GLU A 69 11.64 8.26 11.93
C GLU A 69 10.20 7.82 12.23
N ALA A 70 9.67 6.83 11.51
CA ALA A 70 8.33 6.33 11.74
C ALA A 70 8.17 5.72 13.13
N LEU A 71 9.17 5.01 13.65
CA LEU A 71 9.14 4.48 15.01
C LEU A 71 9.12 5.60 16.06
N VAL A 72 9.95 6.63 15.89
CA VAL A 72 9.99 7.78 16.81
C VAL A 72 8.64 8.50 16.85
N TRP A 73 8.05 8.75 15.69
CA TRP A 73 6.70 9.31 15.60
C TRP A 73 5.65 8.39 16.25
N TYR A 74 5.69 7.09 15.94
CA TYR A 74 4.72 6.12 16.42
C TYR A 74 4.65 6.10 17.94
N GLN A 75 5.81 6.13 18.63
CA GLN A 75 5.88 6.17 20.10
C GLN A 75 5.09 7.36 20.68
N SER A 76 5.39 8.57 20.18
CA SER A 76 4.70 9.79 20.63
C SER A 76 3.22 9.81 20.27
N ALA A 77 2.85 9.34 19.08
CA ALA A 77 1.47 9.27 18.62
C ALA A 77 0.64 8.24 19.41
N PHE A 78 1.26 7.12 19.79
CA PHE A 78 0.66 6.09 20.63
C PHE A 78 0.42 6.60 22.06
N GLU A 79 1.43 7.24 22.67
CA GLU A 79 1.32 7.83 24.02
C GLU A 79 0.24 8.92 24.10
N SER A 80 0.10 9.73 23.05
CA SER A 80 -0.93 10.76 22.96
C SER A 80 -2.32 10.25 22.56
N GLY A 81 -2.46 8.93 22.30
CA GLY A 81 -3.74 8.32 21.95
C GLY A 81 -4.29 8.74 20.58
N GLN A 82 -3.44 9.10 19.62
CA GLN A 82 -3.86 9.54 18.28
C GLN A 82 -4.59 8.44 17.48
N PHE A 83 -4.36 7.19 17.83
CA PHE A 83 -4.98 6.02 17.22
C PHE A 83 -5.18 4.91 18.25
N ASN A 84 -6.17 4.06 17.99
CA ASN A 84 -6.47 2.86 18.80
C ASN A 84 -6.87 1.65 17.94
N SER A 85 -6.81 1.80 16.62
CA SER A 85 -7.14 0.77 15.64
C SER A 85 -6.20 0.87 14.45
N TRP A 86 -6.21 -0.15 13.59
CA TRP A 86 -5.46 -0.12 12.33
C TRP A 86 -5.86 1.05 11.43
N GLU A 87 -7.16 1.32 11.32
CA GLU A 87 -7.72 2.36 10.45
C GLU A 87 -7.30 3.75 10.93
N THR A 88 -7.37 3.99 12.24
CA THR A 88 -6.95 5.26 12.84
C THR A 88 -5.44 5.46 12.73
N LEU A 89 -4.64 4.39 12.86
CA LEU A 89 -3.20 4.44 12.57
C LEU A 89 -2.95 4.82 11.11
N VAL A 90 -3.62 4.18 10.14
CA VAL A 90 -3.44 4.47 8.72
C VAL A 90 -3.75 5.94 8.42
N VAL A 91 -4.84 6.48 8.96
CA VAL A 91 -5.18 7.91 8.78
C VAL A 91 -4.11 8.82 9.38
N ALA A 92 -3.69 8.57 10.63
CA ALA A 92 -2.65 9.37 11.29
C ALA A 92 -1.31 9.31 10.54
N MET A 93 -0.93 8.12 10.08
CA MET A 93 0.29 7.88 9.31
C MET A 93 0.25 8.57 7.95
N GLN A 94 -0.88 8.53 7.25
CA GLN A 94 -1.07 9.29 6.00
C GLN A 94 -1.00 10.81 6.25
N GLY A 95 -1.54 11.30 7.37
CA GLY A 95 -1.41 12.71 7.74
C GLY A 95 0.03 13.14 8.03
N ARG A 96 0.85 12.24 8.62
CA ARG A 96 2.24 12.53 8.98
C ARG A 96 3.23 12.37 7.83
N PHE A 97 3.13 11.25 7.10
CA PHE A 97 4.11 10.81 6.11
C PHE A 97 3.57 10.83 4.68
N GLY A 98 2.29 11.16 4.51
CA GLY A 98 1.68 11.22 3.20
C GLY A 98 2.09 12.45 2.41
N PRO A 99 1.67 12.50 1.14
CA PRO A 99 1.72 13.69 0.30
C PRO A 99 1.27 14.95 1.05
N SER A 100 2.11 15.98 1.09
CA SER A 100 1.70 17.28 1.66
C SER A 100 0.56 17.89 0.84
N ALA A 101 -0.16 18.88 1.37
CA ALA A 101 -1.17 19.62 0.59
C ALA A 101 -0.61 20.29 -0.69
N PHE A 102 0.72 20.42 -0.80
CA PHE A 102 1.42 20.92 -1.98
C PHE A 102 1.86 19.82 -2.96
N ASP A 103 1.63 18.56 -2.62
CA ASP A 103 1.94 17.42 -3.48
C ASP A 103 0.72 17.14 -4.37
N ASP A 104 0.68 17.85 -5.51
CA ASP A 104 -0.28 17.63 -6.60
C ASP A 104 0.33 16.64 -7.61
N PRO A 105 -0.12 15.37 -7.63
CA PRO A 105 0.43 14.38 -8.54
C PRO A 105 0.09 14.69 -10.00
N MET A 106 -0.99 15.43 -10.28
CA MET A 106 -1.37 15.84 -11.63
C MET A 106 -0.42 16.92 -12.13
N GLU A 107 -0.13 17.89 -11.28
CA GLU A 107 0.83 18.95 -11.58
C GLU A 107 2.25 18.37 -11.80
N ALA A 108 2.66 17.42 -10.97
CA ALA A 108 3.92 16.69 -11.13
C ALA A 108 3.94 15.86 -12.43
N LEU A 109 2.85 15.12 -12.74
CA LEU A 109 2.76 14.29 -13.94
C LEU A 109 2.86 15.13 -15.23
N THR A 110 2.14 16.25 -15.29
CA THR A 110 2.10 17.12 -16.47
C THR A 110 3.43 17.83 -16.74
N ARG A 111 4.24 18.07 -15.70
CA ARG A 111 5.59 18.64 -15.81
C ARG A 111 6.70 17.61 -15.97
N LEU A 112 6.42 16.32 -15.79
CA LEU A 112 7.45 15.28 -15.91
C LEU A 112 8.04 15.29 -17.33
N ARG A 113 9.36 15.31 -17.42
CA ARG A 113 10.11 15.24 -18.68
C ARG A 113 11.19 14.17 -18.58
N GLN A 114 11.41 13.42 -19.65
CA GLN A 114 12.53 12.51 -19.74
C GLN A 114 13.83 13.30 -19.81
N THR A 115 14.65 13.18 -18.78
CA THR A 115 15.97 13.82 -18.72
C THR A 115 17.08 12.84 -19.11
N THR A 116 16.95 11.58 -18.72
CA THR A 116 17.94 10.52 -18.90
C THR A 116 17.36 9.37 -19.74
N SER A 117 17.26 8.16 -19.17
CA SER A 117 16.77 6.97 -19.87
C SER A 117 15.24 6.92 -19.89
N VAL A 118 14.69 6.31 -20.94
CA VAL A 118 13.25 6.02 -21.04
C VAL A 118 12.81 5.16 -19.86
N SER A 119 13.61 4.17 -19.44
CA SER A 119 13.28 3.32 -18.31
C SER A 119 13.09 4.09 -17.01
N LEU A 120 13.99 5.03 -16.68
CA LEU A 120 13.85 5.85 -15.46
C LEU A 120 12.61 6.75 -15.55
N TYR A 121 12.39 7.38 -16.72
CA TYR A 121 11.21 8.19 -16.97
C TYR A 121 9.91 7.40 -16.82
N THR A 122 9.85 6.17 -17.36
CA THR A 122 8.70 5.28 -17.22
C THR A 122 8.40 4.96 -15.76
N SER A 123 9.41 4.59 -14.97
CA SER A 123 9.20 4.32 -13.53
C SER A 123 8.70 5.55 -12.77
N GLN A 124 9.21 6.75 -13.08
CA GLN A 124 8.74 8.01 -12.49
C GLN A 124 7.29 8.32 -12.90
N PHE A 125 6.95 8.11 -14.18
CA PHE A 125 5.60 8.32 -14.69
C PHE A 125 4.58 7.36 -14.06
N GLU A 126 4.93 6.08 -13.94
CA GLU A 126 4.09 5.07 -13.29
C GLU A 126 3.84 5.41 -11.82
N ALA A 127 4.88 5.81 -11.08
CA ALA A 127 4.75 6.23 -9.69
C ALA A 127 3.77 7.38 -9.51
N LEU A 128 3.82 8.41 -10.37
CA LEU A 128 2.90 9.54 -10.32
C LEU A 128 1.49 9.18 -10.78
N SER A 129 1.36 8.45 -11.88
CA SER A 129 0.05 8.10 -12.45
C SER A 129 -0.75 7.12 -11.59
N ASN A 130 -0.09 6.24 -10.82
CA ASN A 130 -0.74 5.32 -9.88
C ASN A 130 -1.44 6.03 -8.71
N ARG A 131 -0.99 7.25 -8.39
CA ARG A 131 -1.58 8.12 -7.36
C ARG A 131 -2.85 8.82 -7.85
N LEU A 132 -3.03 8.95 -9.17
CA LEU A 132 -4.18 9.62 -9.79
C LEU A 132 -5.31 8.62 -10.06
N LYS A 133 -6.22 8.48 -9.09
CA LYS A 133 -7.44 7.68 -9.26
C LYS A 133 -8.39 8.37 -10.26
N GLY A 134 -8.86 7.63 -11.26
CA GLY A 134 -9.83 8.12 -12.25
C GLY A 134 -9.25 8.81 -13.49
N LEU A 135 -7.92 8.96 -13.60
CA LEU A 135 -7.31 9.44 -14.83
C LEU A 135 -7.37 8.34 -15.91
N SER A 136 -8.01 8.65 -17.05
CA SER A 136 -8.16 7.69 -18.15
C SER A 136 -6.82 7.32 -18.76
N ASP A 137 -6.72 6.09 -19.29
CA ASP A 137 -5.49 5.60 -19.93
C ASP A 137 -5.11 6.44 -21.15
N LYS A 138 -6.11 7.00 -21.86
CA LYS A 138 -5.87 7.94 -22.97
C LYS A 138 -5.17 9.22 -22.49
N HIS A 139 -5.58 9.78 -21.36
CA HIS A 139 -4.91 10.96 -20.80
C HIS A 139 -3.53 10.62 -20.26
N LYS A 140 -3.35 9.47 -19.60
CA LYS A 140 -2.04 8.97 -19.18
C LYS A 140 -1.09 8.85 -20.39
N MET A 141 -1.55 8.22 -21.48
CA MET A 141 -0.75 8.08 -22.69
C MET A 141 -0.37 9.44 -23.29
N SER A 142 -1.31 10.39 -23.33
CA SER A 142 -1.05 11.75 -23.81
C SER A 142 0.02 12.47 -22.99
N CYS A 143 -0.04 12.36 -21.66
CA CYS A 143 0.97 12.93 -20.77
C CYS A 143 2.32 12.20 -20.88
N PHE A 144 2.30 10.88 -21.07
CA PHE A 144 3.52 10.09 -21.23
C PHE A 144 4.28 10.53 -22.47
N ILE A 145 3.59 10.61 -23.62
CA ILE A 145 4.19 11.01 -24.89
C ILE A 145 4.68 12.46 -24.84
N SER A 146 3.93 13.38 -24.22
CA SER A 146 4.32 14.80 -24.16
C SER A 146 5.56 15.07 -23.30
N GLY A 147 5.96 14.12 -22.46
CA GLY A 147 7.17 14.22 -21.65
C GLY A 147 8.38 13.47 -22.20
N LEU A 148 8.23 12.68 -23.27
CA LEU A 148 9.37 12.02 -23.93
C LEU A 148 10.24 13.04 -24.68
N LYS A 149 11.51 12.70 -24.89
CA LYS A 149 12.37 13.50 -25.77
C LYS A 149 12.03 13.22 -27.24
N ASP A 150 12.31 14.21 -28.10
CA ASP A 150 12.06 14.12 -29.54
C ASP A 150 12.98 13.12 -30.28
N ASP A 151 14.07 12.68 -29.64
CA ASP A 151 15.14 11.85 -30.22
C ASP A 151 15.00 10.34 -29.92
N ILE A 152 13.80 9.87 -29.62
CA ILE A 152 13.46 8.45 -29.37
C ILE A 152 12.98 7.76 -30.64
#